data_AF-A0A3S5IR03-F1
#
_entry.id   AF-A0A3S5IR03-F1
#
_cell.length_a   1.000
_cell.length_b   1.000
_cell.length_c   1.000
_cell.angle_alpha   90.00
_cell.angle_beta   90.00
_cell.angle_gamma   90.00
#
_symmetry.space_group_name_H-M   'P 1'
#
loop_
_entity.id
_entity.type
_entity.pdbx_description
1 polymer ?
#
loop_
_entity_poly.entity_id
_entity_poly.type
_entity_poly.pdbx_seq_one_letter_code
_entity_poly.pdbx_strand_id
1 'polypeptide(L)'
;MGFNPFLEYLVHFLLCFFFFVVLSSGILQHLIEEMKRTLRLLDQTYGPHKSYKYTYMPDPRKLAAIETTSRTEILPLVIRPPTSYVPNHEVFLEKADIHRLKPTSDFKGTFKDWNDLMTCDKRQLRVRGIPRMTRVAIRNAVHAFLNGNPPEHFDTKEEWLYYKQFKTIDYSYRVIPELPEKYRPHQNGVDQAPLPDYREINKMPEWARKEEERLKKKRI
;
A
#
# COMPACT_ATOMS: atom_id res chain seq x y z
N MET A 1 3.10 -91.42 -58.35
CA MET A 1 4.33 -90.66 -58.02
C MET A 1 3.95 -89.68 -56.92
N GLY A 2 4.23 -90.04 -55.65
CA GLY A 2 3.84 -89.24 -54.49
C GLY A 2 4.82 -88.11 -54.25
N PHE A 3 4.35 -86.87 -54.35
CA PHE A 3 5.08 -85.68 -53.93
C PHE A 3 5.30 -85.74 -52.42
N ASN A 4 6.54 -85.54 -51.97
CA ASN A 4 6.96 -85.72 -50.59
C ASN A 4 6.70 -84.42 -49.80
N PRO A 5 5.69 -84.35 -48.93
CA PRO A 5 5.25 -83.11 -48.28
C PRO A 5 6.32 -82.51 -47.35
N PHE A 6 7.28 -83.33 -46.92
CA PHE A 6 8.40 -82.89 -46.09
C PHE A 6 9.33 -81.91 -46.83
N LEU A 7 9.46 -82.05 -48.15
CA LEU A 7 10.30 -81.19 -48.96
C LEU A 7 9.67 -79.80 -49.14
N GLU A 8 8.34 -79.72 -49.28
CA GLU A 8 7.62 -78.45 -49.38
C GLU A 8 7.69 -77.66 -48.07
N TYR A 9 7.50 -78.32 -46.92
CA TYR A 9 7.63 -77.65 -45.61
C TYR A 9 9.05 -77.14 -45.37
N LEU A 10 10.08 -77.88 -45.76
CA LEU A 10 11.47 -77.44 -45.62
C LEU A 10 11.76 -76.23 -46.51
N VAL A 11 11.26 -76.22 -47.75
CA VAL A 11 11.41 -75.09 -48.68
C VAL A 11 10.63 -73.87 -48.18
N HIS A 12 9.42 -74.05 -47.67
CA HIS A 12 8.62 -72.95 -47.10
C HIS A 12 9.24 -72.38 -45.82
N PHE A 13 9.78 -73.24 -44.95
CA PHE A 13 10.49 -72.83 -43.74
C PHE A 13 11.78 -72.08 -44.08
N LEU A 14 12.57 -72.58 -45.04
CA LEU A 14 13.77 -71.89 -45.51
C LEU A 14 13.43 -70.56 -46.18
N LEU A 15 12.39 -70.50 -47.01
CA LEU A 15 11.92 -69.25 -47.63
C LEU A 15 11.42 -68.25 -46.59
N CYS A 16 10.63 -68.68 -45.61
CA CYS A 16 10.16 -67.82 -44.52
C CYS A 16 11.31 -67.34 -43.63
N PHE A 17 12.28 -68.21 -43.32
CA PHE A 17 13.47 -67.85 -42.54
C PHE A 17 14.37 -66.87 -43.31
N PHE A 18 14.57 -67.11 -44.61
CA PHE A 18 15.32 -66.21 -45.48
C PHE A 18 14.61 -64.86 -45.62
N PHE A 19 13.28 -64.85 -45.80
CA PHE A 19 12.50 -63.62 -45.80
C PHE A 19 12.58 -62.90 -44.46
N PHE A 20 12.49 -63.60 -43.34
CA PHE A 20 12.56 -62.98 -42.01
C PHE A 20 13.94 -62.37 -41.73
N VAL A 21 15.03 -63.07 -42.09
CA VAL A 21 16.40 -62.57 -41.97
C VAL A 21 16.68 -61.40 -42.91
N VAL A 22 16.15 -61.42 -44.13
CA VAL A 22 16.27 -60.32 -45.10
C VAL A 22 15.42 -59.11 -44.69
N LEU A 23 14.21 -59.32 -44.17
CA LEU A 23 13.33 -58.25 -43.69
C LEU A 23 13.91 -57.62 -42.40
N SER A 24 14.42 -58.44 -41.48
CA SER A 24 15.02 -57.94 -40.23
C SER A 24 16.32 -57.20 -40.48
N SER A 25 17.14 -57.63 -41.45
CA SER A 25 18.35 -56.92 -41.83
C SER A 25 18.05 -55.59 -42.55
N GLY A 26 17.01 -55.53 -43.39
CA GLY A 26 16.57 -54.28 -44.03
C GLY A 26 16.02 -53.24 -43.05
N ILE A 27 15.21 -53.65 -42.07
CA ILE A 27 14.68 -52.76 -41.03
C ILE A 27 15.81 -52.26 -40.11
N LEU A 28 16.75 -53.14 -39.75
CA LEU A 28 17.92 -52.77 -38.96
C LEU A 28 18.82 -51.78 -39.71
N GLN A 29 19.03 -51.97 -41.02
CA GLN A 29 19.78 -51.04 -41.86
C GLN A 29 19.10 -49.67 -41.94
N HIS A 30 17.78 -49.62 -42.10
CA HIS A 30 17.02 -48.36 -42.14
C HIS A 30 17.08 -47.59 -40.81
N LEU A 31 16.97 -48.30 -39.67
CA LEU A 31 17.11 -47.70 -38.34
C LEU A 31 18.54 -47.17 -38.11
N ILE A 32 19.56 -47.92 -38.53
CA ILE A 32 20.97 -47.47 -38.47
C ILE A 32 21.18 -46.23 -39.35
N GLU A 33 20.54 -46.16 -40.51
CA GLU A 33 20.66 -45.03 -41.41
C GLU A 33 19.96 -43.77 -40.89
N GLU A 34 18.78 -43.91 -40.26
CA GLU A 34 18.10 -42.82 -39.57
C GLU A 34 18.90 -42.31 -38.37
N MET A 35 19.46 -43.20 -37.55
CA MET A 35 20.36 -42.82 -36.46
C MET A 35 21.62 -42.10 -36.98
N LYS A 36 22.19 -42.55 -38.11
CA LYS A 36 23.33 -41.87 -38.74
C LYS A 36 22.94 -40.49 -39.28
N ARG A 37 21.72 -40.29 -39.78
CA ARG A 37 21.24 -38.99 -40.27
C ARG A 37 20.96 -38.02 -39.13
N THR A 38 20.35 -38.47 -38.04
CA THR A 38 20.12 -37.63 -36.86
C THR A 38 21.43 -37.26 -36.17
N LEU A 39 22.38 -38.19 -36.05
CA LEU A 39 23.73 -37.91 -35.55
C LEU A 39 24.45 -36.86 -36.42
N ARG A 40 24.41 -36.98 -37.75
CA ARG A 40 25.04 -35.99 -38.67
C ARG A 40 24.41 -34.60 -38.63
N LEU A 41 23.13 -34.48 -38.27
CA LEU A 41 22.45 -33.20 -38.11
C LEU A 41 22.78 -32.57 -36.75
N LEU A 42 22.93 -33.38 -35.70
CA LEU A 42 23.32 -32.94 -34.36
C LEU A 42 24.81 -32.61 -34.24
N ASP A 43 25.66 -33.23 -35.06
CA ASP A 43 27.11 -32.98 -35.13
C ASP A 43 27.49 -31.65 -35.80
N GLN A 44 26.52 -30.84 -36.25
CA GLN A 44 26.80 -29.54 -36.86
C GLN A 44 26.73 -28.42 -35.83
N THR A 45 27.84 -27.68 -35.68
CA THR A 45 27.86 -26.42 -34.95
C THR A 45 26.83 -25.46 -35.54
N TYR A 46 25.99 -24.88 -34.69
CA TYR A 46 24.94 -23.94 -35.08
C TYR A 46 25.53 -22.72 -35.81
N GLY A 47 24.86 -22.27 -36.88
CA GLY A 47 25.23 -21.07 -37.65
C GLY A 47 26.21 -21.33 -38.83
N PRO A 48 26.29 -20.38 -39.79
CA PRO A 48 26.99 -20.57 -41.05
C PRO A 48 28.52 -20.55 -40.93
N HIS A 49 29.07 -19.79 -39.97
CA HIS A 49 30.52 -19.59 -39.88
C HIS A 49 31.27 -20.79 -39.28
N LYS A 50 30.66 -21.53 -38.34
CA LYS A 50 31.20 -22.73 -37.64
C LYS A 50 32.58 -22.58 -36.97
N SER A 51 33.27 -21.46 -37.13
CA SER A 51 34.58 -21.13 -36.57
C SER A 51 34.52 -20.25 -35.32
N TYR A 52 33.39 -19.57 -35.10
CA TYR A 52 33.18 -18.66 -33.97
C TYR A 52 32.46 -19.36 -32.82
N LYS A 53 32.91 -19.10 -31.57
CA LYS A 53 32.23 -19.59 -30.36
C LYS A 53 30.80 -19.07 -30.22
N TYR A 54 30.55 -17.84 -30.66
CA TYR A 54 29.22 -17.22 -30.67
C TYR A 54 28.88 -16.78 -32.10
N THR A 55 27.81 -17.33 -32.67
CA THR A 55 27.40 -17.08 -34.06
C THR A 55 27.07 -15.62 -34.33
N TYR A 56 26.38 -14.97 -33.39
CA TYR A 56 26.00 -13.56 -33.47
C TYR A 56 27.06 -12.60 -32.92
N MET A 57 28.19 -13.13 -32.44
CA MET A 57 29.30 -12.38 -31.85
C MET A 57 28.85 -11.19 -30.97
N PRO A 58 28.11 -11.44 -29.87
CA PRO A 58 27.67 -10.34 -29.02
C PRO A 58 28.87 -9.64 -28.38
N ASP A 59 28.69 -8.38 -27.95
CA ASP A 59 29.66 -7.71 -27.09
C ASP A 59 30.00 -8.62 -25.89
N PRO A 60 31.28 -8.91 -25.60
CA PRO A 60 31.67 -9.76 -24.48
C PRO A 60 31.06 -9.34 -23.13
N ARG A 61 30.78 -8.05 -22.93
CA ARG A 61 30.12 -7.53 -21.71
C ARG A 61 28.68 -7.99 -21.56
N LYS A 62 27.99 -8.36 -22.66
CA LYS A 62 26.64 -8.93 -22.61
C LYS A 62 26.62 -10.31 -21.94
N LEU A 63 27.74 -11.01 -21.98
CA LEU A 63 27.89 -12.35 -21.40
C LEU A 63 28.42 -12.30 -19.96
N ALA A 64 28.83 -11.12 -19.47
CA ALA A 64 29.23 -10.95 -18.09
C ALA A 64 28.00 -11.09 -17.18
N ALA A 65 28.14 -11.86 -16.11
CA ALA A 65 27.09 -12.02 -15.11
C ALA A 65 26.88 -10.74 -14.31
N ILE A 66 25.67 -10.55 -13.79
CA ILE A 66 25.33 -9.47 -12.86
C ILE A 66 24.92 -10.12 -11.54
N GLU A 67 25.77 -9.97 -10.53
CA GLU A 67 25.47 -10.41 -9.17
C GLU A 67 24.54 -9.41 -8.47
N THR A 68 23.74 -9.88 -7.51
CA THR A 68 22.80 -9.03 -6.77
C THR A 68 22.92 -9.30 -5.28
N THR A 69 23.05 -8.23 -4.49
CA THR A 69 23.04 -8.27 -3.03
C THR A 69 21.77 -7.61 -2.51
N SER A 70 21.08 -8.26 -1.58
CA SER A 70 19.84 -7.73 -1.01
C SER A 70 20.12 -6.74 0.12
N ARG A 71 19.24 -5.75 0.34
CA ARG A 71 19.40 -4.83 1.48
C ARG A 71 19.33 -5.56 2.82
N THR A 72 18.52 -6.61 2.90
CA THR A 72 18.35 -7.45 4.10
C THR A 72 19.62 -8.20 4.50
N GLU A 73 20.51 -8.47 3.55
CA GLU A 73 21.84 -9.04 3.82
C GLU A 73 22.77 -8.02 4.47
N ILE A 74 22.62 -6.74 4.13
CA ILE A 74 23.43 -5.65 4.67
C ILE A 74 22.87 -5.18 6.03
N LEU A 75 21.56 -4.96 6.12
CA LEU A 75 20.90 -4.43 7.30
C LEU A 75 19.63 -5.24 7.62
N PRO A 76 19.51 -5.82 8.82
CA PRO A 76 18.31 -6.53 9.22
C PRO A 76 17.14 -5.56 9.44
N LEU A 77 15.93 -6.02 9.14
CA LEU A 77 14.70 -5.31 9.49
C LEU A 77 14.28 -5.75 10.91
N VAL A 78 14.44 -4.85 11.88
CA VAL A 78 14.05 -5.11 13.27
C VAL A 78 12.70 -4.46 13.54
N ILE A 79 11.79 -5.21 14.16
CA ILE A 79 10.46 -4.73 14.57
C ILE A 79 10.49 -4.51 16.08
N ARG A 80 10.15 -3.29 16.52
CA ARG A 80 9.98 -3.00 17.95
C ARG A 80 8.67 -3.62 18.46
N PRO A 81 8.64 -4.21 19.67
CA PRO A 81 7.40 -4.69 20.26
C PRO A 81 6.46 -3.52 20.60
N PRO A 82 5.14 -3.76 20.71
CA PRO A 82 4.20 -2.77 21.22
C PRO A 82 4.56 -2.41 22.67
N THR A 83 4.42 -1.12 23.00
CA THR A 83 4.70 -0.58 24.34
C THR A 83 3.40 -0.34 25.11
N SER A 84 3.47 -0.02 26.39
CA SER A 84 2.28 0.37 27.16
C SER A 84 1.58 1.60 26.60
N TYR A 85 2.33 2.54 26.01
CA TYR A 85 1.78 3.73 25.35
C TYR A 85 1.00 3.36 24.08
N VAL A 86 1.46 2.35 23.34
CA VAL A 86 0.80 1.86 22.14
C VAL A 86 0.72 0.33 22.16
N PRO A 87 -0.29 -0.23 22.85
CA PRO A 87 -0.38 -1.68 23.05
C PRO A 87 -0.81 -2.43 21.78
N ASN A 88 -1.57 -1.76 20.91
CA ASN A 88 -2.17 -2.35 19.72
C ASN A 88 -1.90 -1.50 18.48
N HIS A 89 -1.94 -2.13 17.31
CA HIS A 89 -1.79 -1.45 16.02
C HIS A 89 -2.92 -0.43 15.76
N GLU A 90 -4.12 -0.70 16.27
CA GLU A 90 -5.25 0.23 16.17
C GLU A 90 -5.01 1.52 16.95
N VAL A 91 -4.54 1.39 18.20
CA VAL A 91 -4.17 2.53 19.06
C VAL A 91 -3.02 3.31 18.43
N PHE A 92 -2.08 2.64 17.76
CA PHE A 92 -1.02 3.33 17.01
C PHE A 92 -1.59 4.23 15.92
N LEU A 93 -2.55 3.72 15.16
CA LEU A 93 -3.20 4.45 14.08
C LEU A 93 -4.10 5.59 14.58
N GLU A 94 -4.70 5.45 15.76
CA GLU A 94 -5.40 6.54 16.47
C GLU A 94 -4.43 7.64 16.90
N LYS A 95 -3.32 7.27 17.55
CA LYS A 95 -2.31 8.24 18.00
C LYS A 95 -1.64 8.97 16.85
N ALA A 96 -1.51 8.31 15.70
CA ALA A 96 -1.00 8.94 14.48
C ALA A 96 -2.03 9.85 13.77
N ASP A 97 -3.30 9.82 14.16
CA ASP A 97 -4.41 10.51 13.48
C ASP A 97 -4.56 11.96 13.94
N ILE A 98 -3.60 12.78 13.54
CA ILE A 98 -3.47 14.19 13.98
C ILE A 98 -4.09 15.18 13.00
N HIS A 99 -4.18 14.80 11.73
CA HIS A 99 -4.45 15.74 10.63
C HIS A 99 -5.67 15.31 9.84
N ARG A 100 -6.62 16.22 9.63
CA ARG A 100 -7.90 15.94 8.95
C ARG A 100 -7.79 15.25 7.59
N LEU A 101 -6.85 15.68 6.74
CA LEU A 101 -6.62 15.09 5.41
C LEU A 101 -5.81 13.77 5.43
N LYS A 102 -5.43 13.29 6.61
CA LYS A 102 -4.66 12.06 6.82
C LYS A 102 -5.39 11.18 7.84
N PRO A 103 -6.60 10.70 7.54
CA PRO A 103 -7.37 9.90 8.48
C PRO A 103 -6.71 8.53 8.65
N THR A 104 -5.77 8.39 9.59
CA THR A 104 -5.04 7.13 9.79
C THR A 104 -5.87 6.12 10.58
N SER A 105 -6.73 6.61 11.47
CA SER A 105 -7.64 5.83 12.31
C SER A 105 -8.72 5.08 11.52
N ASP A 106 -9.12 5.57 10.35
CA ASP A 106 -10.10 4.92 9.48
C ASP A 106 -9.59 3.58 8.90
N PHE A 107 -8.27 3.37 8.87
CA PHE A 107 -7.65 2.18 8.24
C PHE A 107 -7.26 1.09 9.24
N LYS A 108 -7.81 1.08 10.45
CA LYS A 108 -7.56 0.03 11.47
C LYS A 108 -7.80 -1.38 10.91
N GLY A 109 -8.96 -1.61 10.32
CA GLY A 109 -9.33 -2.92 9.75
C GLY A 109 -8.54 -3.34 8.50
N THR A 110 -7.61 -2.51 8.03
CA THR A 110 -6.75 -2.82 6.87
C THR A 110 -5.52 -3.65 7.25
N PHE A 111 -5.17 -3.69 8.54
CA PHE A 111 -4.02 -4.40 9.06
C PHE A 111 -4.49 -5.56 9.93
N LYS A 112 -3.79 -6.70 9.84
CA LYS A 112 -4.14 -7.87 10.65
C LYS A 112 -3.66 -7.72 12.09
N ASP A 113 -2.42 -7.29 12.25
CA ASP A 113 -1.70 -7.25 13.52
C ASP A 113 -0.57 -6.22 13.50
N TRP A 114 0.15 -6.12 14.63
CA TRP A 114 1.27 -5.21 14.79
C TRP A 114 2.38 -5.42 13.76
N ASN A 115 2.74 -6.69 13.51
CA ASN A 115 3.82 -7.01 12.59
C ASN A 115 3.45 -6.68 11.15
N ASP A 116 2.20 -6.94 10.76
CA ASP A 116 1.68 -6.56 9.45
C ASP A 116 1.75 -5.04 9.23
N LEU A 117 1.40 -4.22 10.23
CA LEU A 117 1.55 -2.76 10.14
C LEU A 117 3.03 -2.33 10.01
N MET A 118 3.92 -2.90 10.82
CA MET A 118 5.33 -2.48 10.89
C MET A 118 6.15 -2.88 9.67
N THR A 119 5.79 -3.98 9.00
CA THR A 119 6.48 -4.51 7.81
C THR A 119 5.95 -3.93 6.50
N CYS A 120 4.75 -3.34 6.50
CA CYS A 120 4.15 -2.81 5.29
C CYS A 120 4.93 -1.65 4.65
N ASP A 121 5.38 -1.87 3.42
CA ASP A 121 5.97 -0.82 2.59
C ASP A 121 4.92 0.07 1.92
N LYS A 122 5.33 1.26 1.48
CA LYS A 122 4.46 2.22 0.75
C LYS A 122 3.72 1.60 -0.44
N ARG A 123 4.33 0.61 -1.11
CA ARG A 123 3.71 -0.14 -2.21
C ARG A 123 2.57 -1.03 -1.72
N GLN A 124 2.77 -1.77 -0.62
CA GLN A 124 1.73 -2.62 -0.05
C GLN A 124 0.57 -1.77 0.49
N LEU A 125 0.86 -0.65 1.17
CA LEU A 125 -0.16 0.31 1.61
C LEU A 125 -1.01 0.83 0.44
N ARG A 126 -0.39 1.07 -0.74
CA ARG A 126 -1.11 1.47 -1.95
C ARG A 126 -2.02 0.36 -2.47
N VAL A 127 -1.56 -0.89 -2.47
CA VAL A 127 -2.35 -2.05 -2.92
C VAL A 127 -3.59 -2.24 -2.04
N ARG A 128 -3.46 -1.97 -0.73
CA ARG A 128 -4.58 -2.01 0.22
C ARG A 128 -5.57 -0.83 0.10
N GLY A 129 -5.42 0.01 -0.92
CA GLY A 129 -6.34 1.13 -1.18
C GLY A 129 -6.10 2.38 -0.32
N ILE A 130 -5.00 2.47 0.42
CA ILE A 130 -4.76 3.62 1.30
C ILE A 130 -4.36 4.86 0.48
N PRO A 131 -5.04 6.02 0.66
CA PRO A 131 -4.73 7.27 -0.03
C PRO A 131 -3.30 7.75 0.17
N ARG A 132 -2.81 8.60 -0.75
CA ARG A 132 -1.40 9.03 -0.78
C ARG A 132 -0.94 9.71 0.49
N MET A 133 -1.71 10.67 1.00
CA MET A 133 -1.31 11.43 2.21
C MET A 133 -1.31 10.53 3.44
N THR A 134 -2.34 9.69 3.59
CA THR A 134 -2.48 8.76 4.72
C THR A 134 -1.37 7.71 4.74
N ARG A 135 -1.06 7.06 3.62
CA ARG A 135 0.03 6.06 3.59
C ARG A 135 1.41 6.65 3.88
N VAL A 136 1.64 7.92 3.49
CA VAL A 136 2.87 8.64 3.86
C VAL A 136 2.89 8.92 5.37
N ALA A 137 1.77 9.34 5.95
CA ALA A 137 1.64 9.56 7.38
C ALA A 137 1.91 8.29 8.19
N ILE A 138 1.25 7.18 7.84
CA ILE A 138 1.44 5.86 8.46
C ILE A 138 2.91 5.45 8.36
N ARG A 139 3.52 5.53 7.17
CA ARG A 139 4.90 5.08 7.00
C ARG A 139 5.90 5.95 7.77
N ASN A 140 5.68 7.27 7.81
CA ASN A 140 6.52 8.17 8.60
C ASN A 140 6.39 7.89 10.10
N ALA A 141 5.17 7.65 10.59
CA ALA A 141 4.93 7.28 11.98
C ALA A 141 5.62 5.95 12.33
N VAL A 142 5.51 4.92 11.47
CA VAL A 142 6.20 3.63 11.65
C VAL A 142 7.72 3.81 11.69
N HIS A 143 8.30 4.59 10.77
CA HIS A 143 9.74 4.86 10.78
C HIS A 143 10.17 5.64 12.04
N ALA A 144 9.41 6.66 12.45
CA ALA A 144 9.68 7.42 13.67
C ALA A 144 9.67 6.49 14.89
N PHE A 145 8.68 5.60 14.96
CA PHE A 145 8.57 4.61 16.03
C PHE A 145 9.76 3.66 16.04
N LEU A 146 10.15 3.11 14.89
CA LEU A 146 11.34 2.25 14.80
C LEU A 146 12.63 2.97 15.21
N ASN A 147 12.72 4.28 14.97
CA ASN A 147 13.84 5.12 15.39
C ASN A 147 13.80 5.53 16.88
N GLY A 148 12.78 5.12 17.64
CA GLY A 148 12.67 5.43 19.07
C GLY A 148 11.61 6.48 19.43
N ASN A 149 11.02 7.18 18.45
CA ASN A 149 10.09 8.27 18.69
C ASN A 149 8.63 7.78 18.64
N PRO A 150 7.93 7.66 19.79
CA PRO A 150 6.52 7.30 19.81
C PRO A 150 5.63 8.38 19.15
N PRO A 151 4.42 8.03 18.66
CA PRO A 151 3.49 8.99 18.05
C PRO A 151 2.83 9.89 19.11
N GLU A 152 3.63 10.76 19.74
CA GLU A 152 3.22 11.70 20.81
C GLU A 152 3.02 13.11 20.25
N HIS A 153 2.03 13.30 19.39
CA HIS A 153 1.72 14.61 18.82
C HIS A 153 0.33 15.05 19.25
N PHE A 154 0.15 16.36 19.40
CA PHE A 154 -1.15 16.97 19.71
C PHE A 154 -2.08 16.89 18.49
N ASP A 155 -3.35 16.55 18.70
CA ASP A 155 -4.36 16.55 17.63
C ASP A 155 -4.66 18.00 17.22
N THR A 156 -4.40 18.33 15.95
CA THR A 156 -4.57 19.70 15.43
C THR A 156 -5.90 19.89 14.70
N LYS A 157 -6.80 18.89 14.73
CA LYS A 157 -8.08 18.94 14.02
C LYS A 157 -8.99 20.07 14.50
N GLU A 158 -9.22 20.18 15.81
CA GLU A 158 -10.13 21.17 16.39
C GLU A 158 -9.55 22.59 16.27
N GLU A 159 -8.26 22.74 16.58
CA GLU A 159 -7.55 24.01 16.42
C GLU A 159 -7.66 24.51 14.98
N TRP A 160 -7.39 23.64 14.00
CA TRP A 160 -7.50 24.01 12.60
C TRP A 160 -8.94 24.31 12.17
N LEU A 161 -9.95 23.63 12.73
CA LEU A 161 -11.37 23.96 12.49
C LEU A 161 -11.72 25.37 12.96
N TYR A 162 -11.23 25.77 14.13
CA TYR A 162 -11.43 27.12 14.65
C TYR A 162 -10.84 28.16 13.70
N TYR A 163 -9.59 27.99 13.24
CA TYR A 163 -8.97 28.95 12.34
C TYR A 163 -9.57 28.94 10.93
N LYS A 164 -10.13 27.81 10.48
CA LYS A 164 -10.79 27.67 9.18
C LYS A 164 -12.02 28.57 9.02
N GLN A 165 -12.65 29.00 10.12
CA GLN A 165 -13.84 29.86 10.05
C GLN A 165 -13.52 31.26 9.51
N PHE A 166 -12.25 31.69 9.59
CA PHE A 166 -11.81 32.99 9.09
C PHE A 166 -11.41 32.91 7.61
N LYS A 167 -11.62 34.00 6.85
CA LYS A 167 -11.31 34.08 5.42
C LYS A 167 -9.83 34.35 5.14
N THR A 168 -8.95 33.56 5.75
CA THR A 168 -7.52 33.58 5.44
C THR A 168 -7.27 32.87 4.10
N ILE A 169 -6.40 33.44 3.25
CA ILE A 169 -6.10 32.88 1.92
C ILE A 169 -5.15 31.68 2.05
N ASP A 170 -4.22 31.76 2.99
CA ASP A 170 -3.09 30.85 3.18
C ASP A 170 -3.26 29.90 4.37
N TYR A 171 -4.35 30.02 5.15
CA TYR A 171 -4.59 29.25 6.38
C TYR A 171 -3.48 29.39 7.44
N SER A 172 -2.85 30.57 7.53
CA SER A 172 -1.68 30.86 8.39
C SER A 172 -1.97 31.04 9.89
N TYR A 173 -3.06 30.45 10.42
CA TYR A 173 -3.50 30.62 11.81
C TYR A 173 -3.77 32.08 12.22
N ARG A 174 -4.09 32.94 11.25
CA ARG A 174 -4.46 34.35 11.48
C ARG A 174 -5.98 34.49 11.65
N VAL A 175 -6.37 35.55 12.35
CA VAL A 175 -7.77 35.94 12.51
C VAL A 175 -8.05 37.12 11.61
N ILE A 176 -8.82 36.90 10.54
CA ILE A 176 -9.30 37.95 9.63
C ILE A 176 -10.83 37.94 9.71
N PRO A 177 -11.42 38.88 10.48
CA PRO A 177 -12.87 38.98 10.56
C PRO A 177 -13.44 39.52 9.24
N GLU A 178 -14.66 39.09 8.91
CA GLU A 178 -15.40 39.68 7.81
C GLU A 178 -15.94 41.06 8.24
N LEU A 179 -15.67 42.08 7.43
CA LEU A 179 -16.23 43.41 7.64
C LEU A 179 -17.51 43.53 6.79
N PRO A 180 -18.71 43.56 7.39
CA PRO A 180 -19.94 43.72 6.65
C PRO A 180 -20.05 45.15 6.09
N GLU A 181 -20.86 45.33 5.02
CA GLU A 181 -21.10 46.64 4.41
C GLU A 181 -21.63 47.68 5.41
N LYS A 182 -22.52 47.24 6.30
CA LYS A 182 -23.13 48.07 7.34
C LYS A 182 -22.68 47.62 8.73
N TYR A 183 -21.58 48.20 9.18
CA TYR A 183 -21.00 47.94 10.49
C TYR A 183 -21.29 49.07 11.50
N ARG A 184 -21.93 50.15 11.07
CA ARG A 184 -22.32 51.26 11.93
C ARG A 184 -23.84 51.30 12.13
N PRO A 185 -24.35 51.52 13.37
CA PRO A 185 -25.79 51.50 13.64
C PRO A 185 -26.63 52.46 12.79
N HIS A 186 -26.14 53.67 12.50
CA HIS A 186 -26.87 54.65 11.70
C HIS A 186 -27.14 54.20 10.25
N GLN A 187 -26.27 53.35 9.68
CA GLN A 187 -26.47 52.77 8.34
C GLN A 187 -27.59 51.71 8.32
N ASN A 188 -27.94 51.17 9.49
CA ASN A 188 -29.00 50.18 9.71
C ASN A 188 -30.35 50.82 10.07
N GLY A 189 -30.49 52.15 9.95
CA GLY A 189 -31.73 52.85 10.27
C GLY A 189 -31.91 53.17 11.76
N VAL A 190 -30.87 53.02 12.58
CA VAL A 190 -30.88 53.51 13.97
C VAL A 190 -30.64 55.02 13.93
N ASP A 191 -31.71 55.79 14.15
CA ASP A 191 -31.71 57.25 14.04
C ASP A 191 -30.79 57.92 15.08
N GLN A 192 -30.90 57.49 16.33
CA GLN A 192 -30.09 58.01 17.44
C GLN A 192 -29.74 56.89 18.42
N ALA A 193 -28.76 57.16 19.29
CA ALA A 193 -28.42 56.24 20.36
C ALA A 193 -29.63 56.00 21.28
N PRO A 194 -29.90 54.75 21.72
CA PRO A 194 -31.01 54.46 22.60
C PRO A 194 -30.80 55.14 23.96
N LEU A 195 -31.72 56.04 24.33
CA LEU A 195 -31.74 56.68 25.64
C LEU A 195 -32.40 55.73 26.65
N PRO A 196 -31.70 55.28 27.71
CA PRO A 196 -32.32 54.46 28.73
C PRO A 196 -33.34 55.28 29.54
N ASP A 197 -34.44 54.65 29.96
CA ASP A 197 -35.40 55.29 30.87
C ASP A 197 -34.83 55.35 32.29
N TYR A 198 -34.29 56.51 32.65
CA TYR A 198 -33.72 56.79 33.97
C TYR A 198 -34.73 56.65 35.11
N ARG A 199 -36.04 56.76 34.86
CA ARG A 199 -37.05 56.56 35.90
C ARG A 199 -37.25 55.08 36.16
N GLU A 200 -37.21 54.25 35.12
CA GLU A 200 -37.41 52.81 35.22
C GLU A 200 -36.22 52.11 35.88
N ILE A 201 -35.00 52.43 35.44
CA ILE A 201 -33.78 51.78 35.97
C ILE A 201 -33.49 52.12 37.44
N ASN A 202 -34.05 53.23 37.94
CA ASN A 202 -33.89 53.68 39.32
C ASN A 202 -35.01 53.18 40.25
N LYS A 203 -36.00 52.42 39.75
CA LYS A 203 -37.01 51.80 40.61
C LYS A 203 -36.33 50.81 41.56
N MET A 204 -36.83 50.77 42.80
CA MET A 204 -36.39 49.76 43.74
C MET A 204 -36.69 48.36 43.19
N PRO A 205 -35.66 47.49 43.09
CA PRO A 205 -35.87 46.13 42.65
C PRO A 205 -36.72 45.36 43.69
N GLU A 206 -37.41 44.32 43.22
CA GLU A 206 -38.36 43.55 44.03
C GLU A 206 -37.76 42.99 45.34
N TRP A 207 -36.48 42.59 45.32
CA TRP A 207 -35.82 42.08 46.52
C TRP A 207 -35.63 43.17 47.59
N ALA A 208 -35.31 44.41 47.19
CA ALA A 208 -35.15 45.53 48.11
C ALA A 208 -36.50 45.94 48.71
N ARG A 209 -37.58 45.86 47.93
CA ARG A 209 -38.95 46.12 48.40
C ARG A 209 -39.39 45.10 49.45
N LYS A 210 -39.15 43.82 49.21
CA LYS A 210 -39.43 42.74 50.18
C LYS A 210 -38.60 42.88 51.46
N GLU A 211 -37.35 43.33 51.34
CA GLU A 211 -36.51 43.58 52.51
C GLU A 211 -36.99 44.78 53.32
N GLU A 212 -37.44 45.86 52.68
CA GLU A 212 -38.10 46.97 53.39
C GLU A 212 -39.36 46.53 54.15
N GLU A 213 -40.19 45.67 53.55
CA GLU A 213 -41.35 45.09 54.23
C GLU A 213 -40.95 44.24 55.45
N ARG A 214 -39.89 43.43 55.32
CA ARG A 214 -39.34 42.63 56.42
C ARG A 214 -38.83 43.52 57.56
N LEU A 215 -38.10 44.60 57.24
CA LEU A 215 -37.57 45.55 58.21
C LEU A 215 -38.68 46.34 58.90
N LYS A 216 -39.73 46.75 58.18
CA LYS A 216 -40.93 47.38 58.77
C LYS A 216 -41.64 46.45 59.75
N LYS A 217 -41.82 45.17 59.40
CA LYS A 217 -42.40 44.15 60.30
C LYS A 217 -41.54 43.84 61.53
N LYS A 218 -40.23 44.08 61.48
CA LYS A 218 -39.30 43.86 62.61
C LYS A 218 -39.21 45.06 63.56
N ARG A 219 -39.58 46.26 63.08
CA ARG A 219 -39.52 47.53 63.85
C ARG A 219 -40.81 47.86 64.62
N ILE A 220 -41.93 47.24 64.25
CA ILE A 220 -43.21 47.26 65.00
C ILE A 220 -43.17 46.09 65.97
#